data_AF-A0A0A2CFY1-F1
#
_entry.id   AF-A0A0A2CFY1-F1
#
_cell.length_a   1.000
_cell.length_b   1.000
_cell.length_c   1.000
_cell.angle_alpha   90.00
_cell.angle_beta   90.00
_cell.angle_gamma   90.00
#
_symmetry.space_group_name_H-M   'P 1'
#
loop_
_entity.id
_entity.type
_entity.pdbx_description
1 polymer ?
#
loop_
_entity_poly.entity_id
_entity_poly.type
_entity_poly.pdbx_seq_one_letter_code
_entity_poly.pdbx_strand_id
1 'polypeptide(L)'
;MSGSRSNETSGLNLTSKDLPASTAGITLIRFEALQVPTVWESSYRCGDGDINSTDPLQFVQTVSPPAVSLLVRDVQPADAGIQIAIAEIRRYCGGTVPSAELAKAFDLGDLITSNWPAQLPVRCPS
;
A
#
# COMPACT_ATOMS: atom_id res chain seq x y z
N MET A 1 33.94 15.72 -24.06
CA MET A 1 32.60 16.35 -23.99
C MET A 1 31.74 15.42 -23.15
N SER A 2 31.81 15.54 -21.83
CA SER A 2 30.97 16.38 -20.96
C SER A 2 29.49 16.00 -20.99
N GLY A 3 29.00 15.53 -19.84
CA GLY A 3 27.62 15.14 -19.60
C GLY A 3 27.43 14.43 -18.26
N SER A 4 27.96 14.99 -17.17
CA SER A 4 27.67 14.54 -15.81
C SER A 4 26.18 14.74 -15.48
N ARG A 5 25.46 13.67 -15.15
CA ARG A 5 24.25 13.77 -14.34
C ARG A 5 24.62 13.36 -12.92
N SER A 6 24.84 14.37 -12.09
CA SER A 6 24.79 14.26 -10.64
C SER A 6 23.42 13.73 -10.25
N ASN A 7 23.34 12.67 -9.46
CA ASN A 7 22.18 12.44 -8.62
C ASN A 7 22.68 12.31 -7.18
N GLU A 8 22.65 13.45 -6.50
CA GLU A 8 22.67 13.53 -5.05
C GLU A 8 21.47 12.74 -4.51
N THR A 9 21.73 11.57 -3.93
CA THR A 9 20.81 10.95 -2.96
C THR A 9 21.61 10.21 -1.91
N SER A 10 22.69 10.83 -1.45
CA SER A 10 23.44 10.38 -0.28
C SER A 10 22.73 10.88 0.96
N GLY A 11 21.93 10.02 1.62
CA GLY A 11 21.57 10.23 3.03
C GLY A 11 20.12 9.98 3.46
N LEU A 12 19.20 9.62 2.57
CA LEU A 12 17.85 9.23 2.99
C LEU A 12 17.83 7.74 3.34
N ASN A 13 17.58 7.41 4.61
CA ASN A 13 17.25 6.04 5.02
C ASN A 13 15.87 5.68 4.45
N LEU A 14 15.85 5.19 3.21
CA LEU A 14 14.63 4.66 2.60
C LEU A 14 14.35 3.26 3.14
N THR A 15 13.30 3.16 3.94
CA THR A 15 12.71 1.86 4.30
C THR A 15 11.69 1.49 3.24
N SER A 16 11.95 0.42 2.49
CA SER A 16 11.03 -0.15 1.51
C SER A 16 10.56 -1.53 1.96
N LYS A 17 9.28 -1.84 1.75
CA LYS A 17 8.70 -3.17 1.99
C LYS A 17 7.92 -3.59 0.76
N ASP A 18 8.32 -4.72 0.17
CA ASP A 18 7.58 -5.30 -0.94
C ASP A 18 6.49 -6.21 -0.40
N LEU A 19 5.27 -6.03 -0.91
CA LEU A 19 4.13 -6.89 -0.60
C LEU A 19 3.98 -7.92 -1.72
N PRO A 20 3.86 -9.22 -1.41
CA PRO A 20 3.63 -10.23 -2.43
C PRO A 20 2.26 -10.02 -3.07
N ALA A 21 2.17 -10.36 -4.36
CA ALA A 21 0.89 -10.46 -5.04
C ALA A 21 -0.07 -11.36 -4.26
N SER A 22 -1.31 -10.92 -4.08
CA SER A 22 -2.32 -11.65 -3.33
C SER A 22 -3.71 -11.38 -3.89
N THR A 23 -4.64 -12.28 -3.57
CA THR A 23 -6.07 -12.06 -3.80
C THR A 23 -6.58 -10.95 -2.89
N ALA A 24 -7.77 -10.41 -3.19
CA ALA A 24 -8.44 -9.39 -2.39
C ALA A 24 -8.42 -9.73 -0.88
N GLY A 25 -7.99 -8.77 -0.07
CA GLY A 25 -7.77 -8.93 1.36
C GLY A 25 -7.19 -7.68 2.00
N ILE A 26 -6.96 -7.74 3.31
CA ILE A 26 -6.41 -6.64 4.10
C ILE A 26 -4.98 -6.99 4.49
N THR A 27 -4.04 -6.08 4.28
CA THR A 27 -2.68 -6.21 4.81
C THR A 27 -2.41 -5.08 5.80
N LEU A 28 -2.18 -5.41 7.06
CA LEU A 28 -1.80 -4.45 8.09
C LEU A 28 -0.29 -4.32 8.14
N ILE A 29 0.21 -3.17 7.69
CA ILE A 29 1.63 -2.84 7.69
C ILE A 29 1.95 -2.10 9.00
N ARG A 30 2.90 -2.62 9.76
CA ARG A 30 3.41 -1.94 10.95
C ARG A 30 4.57 -1.04 10.55
N PHE A 31 4.54 0.20 11.04
CA PHE A 31 5.66 1.12 10.99
C PHE A 31 6.15 1.40 12.41
N GLU A 32 7.44 1.72 12.53
CA GLU A 32 7.94 2.33 13.76
C GLU A 32 7.30 3.69 13.97
N ALA A 33 7.21 4.12 15.24
CA ALA A 33 6.63 5.41 15.56
C ALA A 33 7.41 6.54 14.88
N LEU A 34 6.73 7.30 14.02
CA LEU A 34 7.33 8.39 13.28
C LEU A 34 7.73 9.52 14.23
N GLN A 35 8.99 9.94 14.14
CA GLN A 35 9.50 11.09 14.89
C GLN A 35 9.29 12.42 14.15
N VAL A 36 9.18 12.35 12.82
CA VAL A 36 8.99 13.49 11.94
C VAL A 36 7.96 13.16 10.85
N PRO A 37 7.27 14.16 10.28
CA PRO A 37 6.42 13.93 9.11
C PRO A 37 7.19 13.21 8.01
N THR A 38 6.61 12.12 7.49
CA THR A 38 7.30 11.20 6.58
C THR A 38 6.45 11.00 5.32
N VAL A 39 7.06 11.16 4.15
CA VAL A 39 6.41 10.84 2.88
C VAL A 39 6.42 9.33 2.69
N TRP A 40 5.24 8.75 2.50
CA TRP A 40 5.05 7.35 2.15
C TRP A 40 4.55 7.24 0.73
N GLU A 41 5.23 6.44 -0.08
CA GLU A 41 4.85 6.10 -1.44
C GLU A 41 4.46 4.63 -1.54
N SER A 42 3.42 4.34 -2.32
CA SER A 42 3.12 2.98 -2.77
C SER A 42 3.00 2.93 -4.30
N SER A 43 3.55 1.87 -4.89
CA SER A 43 3.59 1.66 -6.34
C SER A 43 3.47 0.18 -6.67
N TYR A 44 3.01 -0.12 -7.89
CA TYR A 44 2.98 -1.49 -8.39
C TYR A 44 4.34 -1.87 -8.94
N ARG A 45 4.86 -3.03 -8.50
CA ARG A 45 5.98 -3.70 -9.16
C ARG A 45 5.44 -4.69 -10.19
N CYS A 46 5.00 -4.16 -11.32
CA CYS A 46 4.76 -4.98 -12.51
C CYS A 46 6.15 -5.37 -13.04
N GLY A 47 6.50 -6.66 -13.02
CA GLY A 47 7.84 -7.12 -13.38
C GLY A 47 8.34 -6.51 -14.69
N ASP A 48 9.66 -6.30 -14.80
CA ASP A 48 10.26 -5.83 -16.04
C ASP A 48 9.81 -6.76 -17.17
N GLY A 49 9.07 -6.23 -18.15
CA GLY A 49 8.60 -7.03 -19.27
C GLY A 49 9.76 -7.84 -19.84
N ASP A 50 9.51 -9.11 -20.18
CA ASP A 50 10.53 -10.02 -20.70
C ASP A 50 11.43 -9.33 -21.73
N ILE A 51 12.69 -9.09 -21.41
CA ILE A 51 13.66 -8.38 -22.26
C ILE A 51 13.85 -9.05 -23.65
N ASN A 52 13.30 -10.25 -23.83
CA ASN A 52 13.30 -11.07 -25.03
C ASN A 52 11.90 -11.24 -25.66
N SER A 53 10.90 -10.44 -25.30
CA SER A 53 9.58 -10.54 -25.90
C SER A 53 9.63 -10.10 -27.37
N THR A 54 9.01 -10.89 -28.24
CA THR A 54 8.78 -10.55 -29.65
C THR A 54 7.52 -9.71 -29.84
N ASP A 55 6.83 -9.34 -28.75
CA ASP A 55 5.63 -8.50 -28.80
C ASP A 55 6.00 -7.04 -29.10
N PRO A 56 5.61 -6.49 -30.26
CA PRO A 56 5.91 -5.12 -30.65
C PRO A 56 5.22 -4.07 -29.74
N LEU A 57 4.29 -4.45 -28.86
CA LEU A 57 3.60 -3.55 -27.92
C LEU A 57 4.18 -3.55 -26.51
N GLN A 58 5.30 -4.23 -26.25
CA GLN A 58 5.91 -4.31 -24.93
C GLN A 58 6.33 -2.95 -24.34
N PHE A 59 6.47 -1.90 -25.18
CA PHE A 59 6.74 -0.54 -24.73
C PHE A 59 5.58 0.10 -23.95
N VAL A 60 4.36 -0.42 -24.08
CA VAL A 60 3.18 0.05 -23.31
C VAL A 60 3.25 -0.55 -21.91
N GLN A 61 4.13 0.01 -21.10
CA GLN A 61 4.14 -0.26 -19.67
C GLN A 61 2.94 0.45 -19.03
N THR A 62 2.01 -0.32 -18.47
CA THR A 62 0.92 0.20 -17.67
C THR A 62 1.45 0.61 -16.28
N VAL A 63 2.29 1.65 -16.27
CA VAL A 63 2.76 2.26 -15.02
C VAL A 63 1.66 3.17 -14.48
N SER A 64 0.95 2.68 -13.46
CA SER A 64 0.12 3.55 -12.63
C SER A 64 1.04 4.50 -11.86
N PRO A 65 0.73 5.81 -11.78
CA PRO A 65 1.51 6.72 -10.96
C PRO A 65 1.50 6.25 -9.51
N PRO A 66 2.61 6.45 -8.76
CA PRO A 66 2.66 6.08 -7.37
C PRO A 66 1.65 6.88 -6.54
N ALA A 67 1.04 6.22 -5.56
CA ALA A 67 0.20 6.89 -4.57
C ALA A 67 1.08 7.42 -3.45
N VAL A 68 1.06 8.75 -3.26
CA VAL A 68 1.89 9.45 -2.26
C VAL A 68 1.00 9.91 -1.10
N SER A 69 1.44 9.64 0.12
CA SER A 69 0.78 10.01 1.37
C SER A 69 1.77 10.70 2.32
N LEU A 70 1.32 11.68 3.09
CA LEU A 70 2.11 12.27 4.18
C LEU A 70 1.67 11.66 5.50
N LEU A 71 2.56 10.90 6.14
CA LEU A 71 2.34 10.36 7.46
C LEU A 71 2.81 11.37 8.51
N VAL A 72 1.90 11.75 9.40
CA VAL A 72 2.17 12.66 10.52
C VAL A 72 2.04 11.93 11.85
N ARG A 73 2.72 12.44 12.87
CA ARG A 73 2.70 11.84 14.22
C ARG A 73 1.41 12.20 14.99
N ASP A 74 0.92 13.42 14.80
CA ASP A 74 -0.16 13.96 15.61
C ASP A 74 -1.51 13.42 15.14
N VAL A 75 -2.12 12.60 16.00
CA VAL A 75 -3.48 12.10 15.81
C VAL A 75 -4.46 13.25 16.08
N GLN A 76 -5.32 13.53 15.10
CA GLN A 76 -6.40 14.49 15.26
C GLN A 76 -7.63 13.83 15.89
N PRO A 77 -8.51 14.58 16.57
CA PRO A 77 -9.75 14.01 17.11
C PRO A 77 -10.62 13.30 16.07
N ALA A 78 -10.58 13.75 14.82
CA ALA A 78 -11.28 13.13 13.69
C ALA A 78 -10.79 11.70 13.39
N ASP A 79 -9.55 11.36 13.74
CA ASP A 79 -8.95 10.05 13.47
C ASP A 79 -9.42 8.97 14.45
N ALA A 80 -10.10 9.33 15.54
CA ALA A 80 -10.45 8.41 16.62
C ALA A 80 -11.24 7.18 16.12
N GLY A 81 -12.18 7.39 15.20
CA GLY A 81 -12.97 6.30 14.59
C GLY A 81 -12.09 5.32 13.80
N ILE A 82 -11.16 5.85 13.00
CA ILE A 82 -10.22 5.05 12.20
C ILE A 82 -9.27 4.27 13.12
N GLN A 83 -8.78 4.88 14.20
CA GLN A 83 -7.91 4.21 15.18
C GLN A 83 -8.61 3.02 15.84
N ILE A 84 -9.88 3.18 16.22
CA ILE A 84 -10.70 2.09 16.77
C ILE A 84 -10.88 0.97 15.72
N ALA A 85 -11.21 1.32 14.48
CA ALA A 85 -11.40 0.35 13.42
C ALA A 85 -10.12 -0.44 13.09
N ILE A 86 -8.96 0.23 13.02
CA ILE A 86 -7.66 -0.43 12.81
C ILE A 86 -7.32 -1.36 14.00
N ALA A 87 -7.57 -0.90 15.24
CA ALA A 87 -7.34 -1.73 16.42
C ALA A 87 -8.21 -2.98 16.44
N GLU A 88 -9.47 -2.88 15.99
CA GLU A 88 -10.38 -4.03 15.89
C GLU A 88 -9.93 -5.01 14.80
N ILE A 89 -9.61 -4.54 13.59
CA ILE A 89 -9.12 -5.41 12.51
C ILE A 89 -7.86 -6.16 12.92
N ARG A 90 -6.96 -5.52 13.67
CA ARG A 90 -5.74 -6.16 14.15
C ARG A 90 -6.01 -7.41 14.99
N ARG A 91 -7.17 -7.54 15.62
CA ARG A 91 -7.57 -8.76 16.38
C ARG A 91 -7.82 -9.95 15.47
N TYR A 92 -8.09 -9.70 14.18
CA TYR A 92 -8.35 -10.71 13.17
C TYR A 92 -7.10 -11.12 12.39
N CYS A 93 -5.89 -10.70 12.79
CA CYS A 93 -4.64 -11.12 12.12
C CYS A 93 -4.57 -12.65 11.93
N GLY A 94 -4.40 -13.10 10.68
CA GLY A 94 -4.40 -14.52 10.31
C GLY A 94 -5.79 -15.13 10.08
N GLY A 95 -6.86 -14.39 10.35
CA GLY A 95 -8.25 -14.78 10.14
C GLY A 95 -8.90 -14.01 8.99
N THR A 96 -10.22 -13.83 9.09
CA THR A 96 -11.04 -13.15 8.08
C THR A 96 -11.99 -12.14 8.71
N VAL A 97 -12.38 -11.13 7.94
CA VAL A 97 -13.42 -10.16 8.30
C VAL A 97 -14.46 -10.02 7.18
N PRO A 98 -15.74 -9.75 7.50
CA PRO A 98 -16.75 -9.49 6.48
C PRO A 98 -16.41 -8.26 5.64
N SER A 99 -16.48 -8.38 4.31
CA SER A 99 -16.16 -7.26 3.41
C SER A 99 -17.09 -6.06 3.59
N ALA A 100 -18.37 -6.29 3.89
CA ALA A 100 -19.35 -5.24 4.14
C ALA A 100 -19.05 -4.45 5.43
N GLU A 101 -18.54 -5.10 6.47
CA GLU A 101 -18.14 -4.43 7.71
C GLU A 101 -16.91 -3.56 7.48
N LEU A 102 -15.93 -4.06 6.73
CA LEU A 102 -14.76 -3.29 6.32
C LEU A 102 -15.16 -2.08 5.46
N ALA A 103 -16.01 -2.29 4.46
CA ALA A 103 -16.50 -1.23 3.58
C ALA A 103 -17.10 -0.07 4.38
N LYS A 104 -17.93 -0.41 5.37
CA LYS A 104 -18.57 0.58 6.23
C LYS A 104 -17.58 1.26 7.18
N ALA A 105 -16.65 0.52 7.77
CA ALA A 105 -15.71 1.05 8.76
C ALA A 105 -14.69 2.05 8.17
N PHE A 106 -14.37 1.92 6.88
CA PHE A 106 -13.35 2.73 6.20
C PHE A 106 -13.91 3.54 5.01
N ASP A 107 -15.23 3.58 4.85
CA ASP A 107 -15.92 4.25 3.73
C ASP A 107 -15.41 3.80 2.34
N LEU A 108 -15.23 2.49 2.18
CA LEU A 108 -14.69 1.86 0.96
C LEU A 108 -15.78 1.31 0.04
N GLY A 109 -17.03 1.78 0.19
CA GLY A 109 -18.19 1.23 -0.52
C GLY A 109 -18.04 1.23 -2.04
N ASP A 110 -17.41 2.27 -2.59
CA ASP A 110 -17.19 2.41 -4.04
C ASP A 110 -15.99 1.59 -4.55
N LEU A 111 -15.09 1.16 -3.65
CA LEU A 111 -13.89 0.40 -3.98
C LEU A 111 -14.12 -1.12 -3.86
N ILE A 112 -14.94 -1.54 -2.90
CA ILE A 112 -15.31 -2.94 -2.70
C ILE A 112 -16.48 -3.28 -3.61
N THR A 113 -16.14 -3.75 -4.80
CA THR A 113 -17.10 -4.14 -5.84
C THR A 113 -17.58 -5.58 -5.65
N SER A 114 -18.64 -5.98 -6.36
CA SER A 114 -19.30 -7.29 -6.19
C SER A 114 -18.43 -8.52 -6.52
N ASN A 115 -17.25 -8.32 -7.10
CA ASN A 115 -16.27 -9.37 -7.36
C ASN A 115 -15.34 -9.66 -6.17
N TRP A 116 -15.40 -8.88 -5.08
CA TRP A 116 -14.67 -9.17 -3.85
C TRP A 116 -15.37 -10.30 -3.06
N PRO A 117 -14.63 -11.16 -2.36
CA PRO A 117 -15.22 -12.20 -1.54
C PRO A 117 -15.96 -11.59 -0.35
N ALA A 118 -17.01 -12.27 0.12
CA ALA A 118 -17.79 -11.84 1.30
C ALA A 118 -16.95 -11.81 2.59
N GLN A 119 -15.86 -12.59 2.64
CA GLN A 119 -14.92 -12.67 3.74
C GLN A 119 -13.52 -12.35 3.21
N LEU A 120 -12.85 -11.37 3.81
CA LEU A 120 -11.53 -10.90 3.41
C LEU A 120 -10.47 -11.42 4.39
N PRO A 121 -9.40 -12.07 3.91
CA PRO A 121 -8.30 -12.48 4.77
C PRO A 121 -7.56 -11.27 5.32
N VAL A 122 -7.15 -11.35 6.59
CA VAL A 122 -6.36 -10.32 7.27
C VAL A 122 -4.93 -10.80 7.44
N ARG A 123 -4.01 -10.13 6.76
CA ARG A 123 -2.57 -10.46 6.72
C ARG A 123 -1.82 -9.44 7.56
N CYS A 124 -1.01 -9.90 8.50
CA CYS A 124 -0.21 -9.05 9.38
C CYS A 124 1.25 -9.47 9.28
N PRO A 125 1.95 -9.13 8.19
CA PRO A 125 3.35 -9.48 8.00
C PRO A 125 4.20 -8.85 9.11
N SER A 126 5.09 -9.65 9.70
CA SER A 126 6.07 -9.21 10.69
C SER A 126 6.96 -8.08 10.18
#